data_AF-A0A7W5H461-F1
#
_entry.id   AF-A0A7W5H461-F1
#
_cell.length_a   1.000
_cell.length_b   1.000
_cell.length_c   1.000
_cell.angle_alpha   90.00
_cell.angle_beta   90.00
_cell.angle_gamma   90.00
#
_symmetry.space_group_name_H-M   'P 1'
#
loop_
_entity.id
_entity.type
_entity.pdbx_description
1 polymer ?
#
loop_
_entity_poly.entity_id
_entity_poly.type
_entity_poly.pdbx_seq_one_letter_code
_entity_poly.pdbx_strand_id
1 'polypeptide(L)'
;MPLSEEFVRSGSWLFRWRSYLPFVLLPLILVAAMRYPVIESYPNLHFAWSLFSLCVSLIGLFVRCHAIGHAAEGTSGRNTKSQVAESLNTTGFYSVVRHPLYLGNFLIALGIVMHSLAPWLVVIYIMAFALYYERIMFAEEAFLRRKFGRDFMAWSTQTPAFLPRLRQWKKAEVPMDFPKVIRAESAAVAVIAFAFPALEFVMHHATEGSVAIENSWYALLASGVVLYAVARVMKRQLRRWLKYERILYAAAK
;
A
#
# COMPACT_ATOMS: atom_id res chain seq x y z
N MET A 1 -6.31 25.16 20.55
CA MET A 1 -5.22 24.14 20.51
C MET A 1 -4.17 24.64 19.53
N PRO A 2 -2.87 24.48 19.80
CA PRO A 2 -1.83 24.71 18.80
C PRO A 2 -2.06 23.87 17.54
N LEU A 3 -1.73 24.43 16.37
CA LEU A 3 -1.92 23.76 15.06
C LEU A 3 -1.24 22.38 15.00
N SER A 4 -0.08 22.25 15.62
CA SER A 4 0.65 20.98 15.73
C SER A 4 -0.15 19.91 16.48
N GLU A 5 -0.85 20.28 17.56
CA GLU A 5 -1.72 19.36 18.30
C GLU A 5 -2.95 18.96 17.50
N GLU A 6 -3.52 19.89 16.73
CA GLU A 6 -4.62 19.60 15.82
C GLU A 6 -4.20 18.63 14.72
N PHE A 7 -3.00 18.79 14.15
CA PHE A 7 -2.45 17.89 13.14
C PHE A 7 -2.22 16.47 13.70
N VAL A 8 -1.70 16.36 14.93
CA VAL A 8 -1.57 15.06 15.60
C VAL A 8 -2.94 14.43 15.84
N ARG A 9 -3.93 15.20 16.29
CA ARG A 9 -5.28 14.71 16.58
C ARG A 9 -5.98 14.24 15.31
N SER A 10 -6.02 15.07 14.27
CA SER A 10 -6.64 14.72 12.99
C SER A 10 -5.90 13.57 12.30
N GLY A 11 -4.58 13.58 12.33
CA GLY A 11 -3.74 12.51 11.80
C GLY A 11 -3.94 11.17 12.50
N SER A 12 -4.10 11.15 13.83
CA SER A 12 -4.39 9.93 14.58
C SER A 12 -5.79 9.39 14.27
N TRP A 13 -6.77 10.28 14.08
CA TRP A 13 -8.11 9.88 13.62
C TRP A 13 -8.05 9.29 12.21
N LEU A 14 -7.37 9.96 11.27
CA LEU A 14 -7.16 9.47 9.90
C LEU A 14 -6.41 8.14 9.88
N PHE A 15 -5.39 7.96 10.72
CA PHE A 15 -4.64 6.72 10.85
C PHE A 15 -5.56 5.55 11.22
N ARG A 16 -6.54 5.76 12.12
CA ARG A 16 -7.51 4.74 12.51
C ARG A 16 -8.42 4.30 11.38
N TRP A 17 -8.82 5.23 10.52
CA TRP A 17 -9.73 4.99 9.41
C TRP A 17 -9.03 4.80 8.06
N ARG A 18 -7.69 4.81 8.02
CA ARG A 18 -6.90 4.80 6.79
C ARG A 18 -7.22 3.67 5.82
N SER A 19 -7.68 2.52 6.33
CA SER A 19 -8.08 1.37 5.51
C SER A 19 -9.32 1.64 4.65
N TYR A 20 -10.15 2.63 5.02
CA TYR A 20 -11.39 2.96 4.34
C TYR A 20 -11.28 4.16 3.40
N LEU A 21 -10.29 5.04 3.63
CA LEU A 21 -10.09 6.26 2.83
C LEU A 21 -9.95 6.00 1.32
N PRO A 22 -9.25 4.94 0.84
CA PRO A 22 -9.20 4.65 -0.59
C PRO A 22 -10.57 4.42 -1.22
N PHE A 23 -11.56 3.93 -0.47
CA PHE A 23 -12.91 3.67 -1.00
C PHE A 23 -13.69 4.95 -1.31
N VAL A 24 -13.30 6.09 -0.72
CA VAL A 24 -13.90 7.41 -1.03
C VAL A 24 -13.67 7.79 -2.48
N LEU A 25 -12.59 7.31 -3.10
CA LEU A 25 -12.28 7.57 -4.51
C LEU A 25 -12.97 6.61 -5.48
N LEU A 26 -13.55 5.50 -5.00
CA LEU A 26 -14.18 4.51 -5.90
C LEU A 26 -15.29 5.11 -6.78
N PRO A 27 -16.22 5.95 -6.29
CA PRO A 27 -17.23 6.55 -7.15
C PRO A 27 -16.60 7.42 -8.25
N LEU A 28 -15.54 8.17 -7.94
CA LEU A 28 -14.84 9.00 -8.91
C LEU A 28 -14.09 8.16 -9.95
N ILE A 29 -13.49 7.04 -9.53
CA ILE A 29 -12.86 6.06 -10.42
C ILE A 29 -13.89 5.45 -11.38
N LEU A 30 -15.07 5.06 -10.88
CA LEU A 30 -16.14 4.51 -11.72
C LEU A 30 -16.67 5.55 -12.72
N VAL A 31 -16.88 6.80 -12.28
CA VAL A 31 -17.28 7.90 -13.17
C VAL A 31 -16.22 8.17 -14.23
N ALA A 32 -14.93 8.14 -13.87
CA ALA A 32 -13.83 8.27 -14.81
C ALA A 32 -13.85 7.15 -15.85
N ALA A 33 -13.93 5.90 -15.42
CA ALA A 33 -13.97 4.72 -16.29
C ALA A 33 -15.16 4.74 -17.25
N MET A 34 -16.33 5.22 -16.81
CA MET A 34 -17.52 5.34 -17.67
C MET A 34 -17.46 6.51 -18.66
N ARG A 35 -16.68 7.57 -18.39
CA ARG A 35 -16.68 8.81 -19.18
C ARG A 35 -15.46 9.00 -20.09
N TYR A 36 -14.35 8.32 -19.83
CA TYR A 36 -13.10 8.48 -20.59
C TYR A 36 -12.67 7.22 -21.35
N PRO A 37 -13.51 6.61 -22.20
CA PRO A 37 -13.11 5.45 -22.98
C PRO A 37 -12.19 5.75 -24.19
N VAL A 38 -11.72 6.99 -24.33
CA VAL A 38 -11.27 7.55 -25.62
C VAL A 38 -9.98 6.92 -26.18
N ILE A 39 -9.27 6.06 -25.44
CA ILE A 39 -8.04 5.42 -25.94
C ILE A 39 -8.31 4.12 -26.72
N GLU A 40 -9.53 3.57 -26.75
CA GLU A 40 -9.84 2.40 -27.61
C GLU A 40 -9.68 2.68 -29.11
N SER A 41 -9.63 3.96 -29.53
CA SER A 41 -9.26 4.34 -30.90
C SER A 41 -7.78 4.02 -31.24
N TYR A 42 -6.93 3.75 -30.25
CA TYR A 42 -5.52 3.41 -30.39
C TYR A 42 -5.13 2.21 -29.52
N PRO A 43 -5.45 0.96 -29.94
CA PRO A 43 -5.28 -0.25 -29.12
C PRO A 43 -3.86 -0.45 -28.58
N ASN A 44 -2.82 -0.17 -29.37
CA ASN A 44 -1.43 -0.29 -28.94
C ASN A 44 -1.06 0.72 -27.83
N LEU A 45 -1.60 1.94 -27.90
CA LEU A 45 -1.37 2.96 -26.89
C LEU A 45 -2.11 2.61 -25.60
N HIS A 46 -3.34 2.08 -25.73
CA HIS A 46 -4.10 1.55 -24.61
C HIS A 46 -3.31 0.46 -23.86
N PHE A 47 -2.86 -0.56 -24.58
CA PHE A 47 -2.08 -1.65 -24.02
C PHE A 47 -0.80 -1.17 -23.34
N ALA A 48 -0.03 -0.28 -24.00
CA ALA A 48 1.19 0.28 -23.43
C ALA A 48 0.91 1.07 -22.14
N TRP A 49 -0.19 1.81 -22.09
CA TRP A 49 -0.61 2.56 -20.90
C TRP A 49 -1.10 1.64 -19.77
N SER A 50 -1.87 0.60 -20.09
CA SER A 50 -2.30 -0.41 -19.12
C SER A 50 -1.11 -1.14 -18.51
N LEU A 51 -0.10 -1.49 -19.32
CA LEU A 51 1.15 -2.06 -18.82
C LEU A 51 1.92 -1.07 -17.93
N PHE A 52 2.04 0.19 -18.36
CA PHE A 52 2.75 1.22 -17.60
C PHE A 52 2.10 1.46 -16.23
N SER A 53 0.77 1.62 -16.19
CA SER A 53 0.01 1.83 -14.96
C SER A 53 0.06 0.60 -14.03
N LEU A 54 0.05 -0.62 -14.58
CA LEU A 54 0.29 -1.85 -13.82
C LEU A 54 1.70 -1.87 -13.22
N CYS A 55 2.73 -1.54 -14.01
CA CYS A 55 4.11 -1.44 -13.52
C CYS A 55 4.25 -0.44 -12.37
N VAL A 56 3.59 0.72 -12.44
CA VAL A 56 3.57 1.69 -11.32
C VAL A 56 3.01 1.05 -10.04
N SER A 57 1.93 0.27 -10.16
CA SER A 57 1.35 -0.44 -9.01
C SER A 57 2.27 -1.52 -8.46
N LEU A 58 2.92 -2.28 -9.35
CA LEU A 58 3.85 -3.34 -8.98
C LEU A 58 5.12 -2.80 -8.31
N ILE A 59 5.62 -1.63 -8.73
CA ILE A 59 6.71 -0.93 -8.03
C ILE A 59 6.26 -0.55 -6.61
N GLY A 60 5.04 -0.03 -6.46
CA GLY A 60 4.47 0.25 -5.14
C GLY A 60 4.40 -0.98 -4.24
N LEU A 61 3.93 -2.11 -4.79
CA LEU A 61 3.91 -3.40 -4.10
C LEU A 61 5.32 -3.86 -3.72
N PHE A 62 6.29 -3.74 -4.61
CA PHE A 62 7.69 -4.08 -4.32
C PHE A 62 8.25 -3.29 -3.14
N VAL A 63 8.04 -1.96 -3.11
CA VAL A 63 8.45 -1.11 -1.99
C VAL A 63 7.84 -1.60 -0.67
N ARG A 64 6.55 -1.96 -0.67
CA ARG A 64 5.87 -2.48 0.53
C ARG A 64 6.40 -3.83 0.97
N CYS A 65 6.55 -4.77 0.03
CA CYS A 65 7.09 -6.10 0.29
C CYS A 65 8.48 -6.01 0.90
N HIS A 66 9.37 -5.19 0.31
CA HIS A 66 10.71 -5.01 0.83
C HIS A 66 10.71 -4.32 2.21
N ALA A 67 9.92 -3.26 2.40
CA ALA A 67 9.86 -2.53 3.66
C ALA A 67 9.31 -3.40 4.81
N ILE A 68 8.27 -4.21 4.57
CA ILE A 68 7.70 -5.11 5.59
C ILE A 68 8.60 -6.31 5.84
N GLY A 69 9.19 -6.88 4.79
CA GLY A 69 10.03 -8.07 4.90
C GLY A 69 11.31 -7.83 5.69
N HIS A 70 11.84 -6.61 5.65
CA HIS A 70 13.04 -6.21 6.41
C HIS A 70 12.72 -5.33 7.63
N ALA A 71 11.44 -5.12 7.97
CA ALA A 71 11.09 -4.41 9.19
C ALA A 71 11.30 -5.31 10.41
N ALA A 72 11.84 -4.75 11.49
CA ALA A 72 11.96 -5.46 12.77
C ALA A 72 10.60 -5.96 13.28
N GLU A 73 10.61 -7.00 14.12
CA GLU A 73 9.41 -7.46 14.82
C GLU A 73 8.80 -6.34 15.68
N GLY A 74 7.48 -6.39 15.91
CA GLY A 74 6.80 -5.35 16.68
C GLY A 74 6.78 -3.95 16.04
N THR A 75 7.21 -3.82 14.78
CA THR A 75 7.16 -2.58 14.01
C THR A 75 6.37 -2.75 12.72
N SER A 76 5.95 -1.63 12.10
CA SER A 76 5.40 -1.63 10.73
C SER A 76 4.18 -2.55 10.53
N GLY A 77 3.46 -2.84 11.62
CA GLY A 77 2.29 -3.71 11.61
C GLY A 77 1.04 -3.04 11.01
N ARG A 78 -0.03 -3.82 10.80
CA ARG A 78 -1.32 -3.32 10.29
C ARG A 78 -2.24 -2.77 11.40
N ASN A 79 -1.66 -2.29 12.50
CA ASN A 79 -2.41 -1.75 13.64
C ASN A 79 -3.09 -0.44 13.25
N THR A 80 -4.40 -0.35 13.44
CA THR A 80 -5.19 0.87 13.17
C THR A 80 -5.59 1.61 14.43
N LYS A 81 -5.73 0.93 15.57
CA LYS A 81 -6.20 1.56 16.82
C LYS A 81 -5.17 2.52 17.43
N SER A 82 -3.88 2.20 17.29
CA SER A 82 -2.77 2.99 17.84
C SER A 82 -1.49 2.74 17.04
N GLN A 83 -0.55 3.69 17.12
CA GLN A 83 0.80 3.48 16.61
C GLN A 83 1.56 2.48 17.51
N VAL A 84 2.31 1.58 16.89
CA VAL A 84 3.12 0.56 17.57
C VAL A 84 4.46 0.46 16.84
N ALA A 85 5.55 0.63 17.58
CA ALA A 85 6.91 0.46 17.08
C ALA A 85 7.81 0.07 18.25
N GLU A 86 8.25 -1.19 18.32
CA GLU A 86 9.19 -1.64 19.36
C GLU A 86 10.61 -1.11 19.15
N SER A 87 11.02 -0.96 17.89
CA SER A 87 12.27 -0.34 17.48
C SER A 87 12.05 0.66 16.33
N LEU A 88 13.09 1.45 16.03
CA LEU A 88 13.09 2.39 14.91
C LEU A 88 13.73 1.75 13.68
N ASN A 89 12.97 1.56 12.60
CA ASN A 89 13.54 1.07 11.33
C ASN A 89 14.26 2.23 10.61
N THR A 90 15.54 2.03 10.27
CA THR A 90 16.36 3.06 9.61
C THR A 90 17.18 2.55 8.41
N THR A 91 17.07 1.25 8.07
CA THR A 91 17.79 0.60 6.97
C THR A 91 16.84 0.05 5.89
N GLY A 92 17.38 -0.38 4.75
CA GLY A 92 16.58 -0.74 3.57
C GLY A 92 15.81 0.47 3.05
N PHE A 93 14.53 0.32 2.70
CA PHE A 93 13.72 1.45 2.24
C PHE A 93 13.57 2.57 3.29
N TYR A 94 13.65 2.25 4.59
CA TYR A 94 13.63 3.27 5.65
C TYR A 94 14.91 4.14 5.68
N SER A 95 15.97 3.78 4.94
CA SER A 95 17.15 4.63 4.80
C SER A 95 16.98 5.75 3.77
N VAL A 96 16.11 5.55 2.77
CA VAL A 96 15.93 6.48 1.64
C VAL A 96 14.63 7.29 1.73
N VAL A 97 13.65 6.83 2.51
CA VAL A 97 12.37 7.53 2.76
C VAL A 97 11.84 7.12 4.14
N ARG A 98 11.26 8.05 4.90
CA ARG A 98 10.74 7.76 6.25
C ARG A 98 9.46 6.93 6.24
N HIS A 99 8.62 7.09 5.21
CA HIS A 99 7.30 6.45 5.11
C HIS A 99 7.16 5.51 3.90
N PRO A 100 8.01 4.48 3.75
CA PRO A 100 8.03 3.64 2.56
C PRO A 100 6.73 2.85 2.34
N LEU A 101 6.01 2.48 3.40
CA LEU A 101 4.72 1.81 3.27
C LEU A 101 3.63 2.72 2.69
N TYR A 102 3.68 4.01 3.00
CA TYR A 102 2.79 5.01 2.44
C TYR A 102 3.18 5.37 1.01
N LEU A 103 4.49 5.45 0.71
CA LEU A 103 4.97 5.57 -0.67
C LEU A 103 4.50 4.38 -1.53
N GLY A 104 4.60 3.16 -1.02
CA GLY A 104 4.12 2.00 -1.73
C GLY A 104 2.60 1.98 -1.91
N ASN A 105 1.83 2.38 -0.89
CA ASN A 105 0.38 2.58 -1.04
C ASN A 105 0.05 3.62 -2.10
N PHE A 106 0.80 4.73 -2.11
CA PHE A 106 0.64 5.81 -3.07
C PHE A 106 0.80 5.28 -4.49
N LEU A 107 1.87 4.54 -4.76
CA LEU A 107 2.16 4.01 -6.09
C LEU A 107 1.14 2.94 -6.53
N ILE A 108 0.69 2.07 -5.63
CA ILE A 108 -0.38 1.09 -5.94
C ILE A 108 -1.66 1.80 -6.38
N ALA A 109 -2.16 2.75 -5.59
CA ALA A 109 -3.39 3.44 -5.95
C ALA A 109 -3.19 4.42 -7.11
N LEU A 110 -1.99 4.99 -7.29
CA LEU A 110 -1.66 5.83 -8.44
C LEU A 110 -1.79 5.04 -9.75
N GLY A 111 -1.23 3.83 -9.82
CA GLY A 111 -1.34 3.00 -11.01
C GLY A 111 -2.79 2.63 -11.33
N ILE A 112 -3.59 2.26 -10.32
CA ILE A 112 -5.03 1.99 -10.48
C ILE A 112 -5.78 3.23 -11.00
N VAL A 113 -5.48 4.41 -10.45
CA VAL A 113 -6.12 5.67 -10.90
C VAL A 113 -5.68 6.04 -12.30
N MET A 114 -4.39 5.89 -12.64
CA MET A 114 -3.87 6.14 -13.99
C MET A 114 -4.53 5.22 -15.02
N HIS A 115 -4.83 3.99 -14.64
CA HIS A 115 -5.48 3.02 -15.50
C HIS A 115 -6.90 3.44 -15.94
N SER A 116 -7.57 4.32 -15.18
CA SER A 116 -8.87 4.90 -15.59
C SER A 116 -8.79 5.93 -16.73
N LEU A 117 -7.58 6.25 -17.22
CA LEU A 117 -7.33 7.19 -18.32
C LEU A 117 -7.84 8.61 -18.11
N ALA A 118 -8.13 8.99 -16.86
CA ALA A 118 -8.66 10.30 -16.50
C ALA A 118 -7.58 11.17 -15.83
N PRO A 119 -6.93 12.12 -16.54
CA PRO A 119 -5.88 12.96 -15.97
C PRO A 119 -6.34 13.80 -14.76
N TRP A 120 -7.59 14.28 -14.79
CA TRP A 120 -8.19 15.03 -13.68
C TRP A 120 -8.26 14.18 -12.40
N LEU A 121 -8.51 12.87 -12.52
CA LEU A 121 -8.59 11.98 -11.38
C LEU A 121 -7.21 11.73 -10.78
N VAL A 122 -6.17 11.64 -11.61
CA VAL A 122 -4.77 11.55 -11.16
C VAL A 122 -4.40 12.77 -10.30
N VAL A 123 -4.76 13.98 -10.76
CA VAL A 123 -4.51 15.22 -10.01
C VAL A 123 -5.26 15.22 -8.67
N ILE A 124 -6.56 14.90 -8.68
CA ILE A 124 -7.37 14.79 -7.44
C ILE A 124 -6.75 13.78 -6.49
N TYR A 125 -6.35 12.61 -7.00
CA TYR A 125 -5.73 11.56 -6.20
C TYR A 125 -4.43 12.04 -5.54
N ILE A 126 -3.54 12.69 -6.29
CA ILE A 126 -2.27 13.21 -5.77
C ILE A 126 -2.53 14.26 -4.68
N MET A 127 -3.44 15.20 -4.92
CA MET A 127 -3.77 16.25 -3.94
C MET A 127 -4.42 15.66 -2.68
N ALA A 128 -5.39 14.76 -2.85
CA ALA A 128 -6.03 14.06 -1.75
C ALA A 128 -4.99 13.29 -0.92
N PHE A 129 -4.13 12.50 -1.59
CA PHE A 129 -3.09 11.75 -0.92
C PHE A 129 -2.16 12.68 -0.13
N ALA A 130 -1.69 13.77 -0.74
CA ALA A 130 -0.81 14.74 -0.08
C ALA A 130 -1.45 15.28 1.21
N LEU A 131 -2.70 15.74 1.15
CA LEU A 131 -3.40 16.28 2.31
C LEU A 131 -3.66 15.23 3.40
N TYR A 132 -4.12 14.04 3.03
CA TYR A 132 -4.50 13.01 4.02
C TYR A 132 -3.29 12.32 4.64
N TYR A 133 -2.34 11.87 3.82
CA TYR A 133 -1.18 11.15 4.32
C TYR A 133 -0.19 12.07 5.03
N GLU A 134 -0.10 13.36 4.70
CA GLU A 134 0.69 14.30 5.49
C GLU A 134 0.26 14.29 6.96
N ARG A 135 -1.05 14.33 7.24
CA ARG A 135 -1.57 14.31 8.62
C ARG A 135 -1.26 12.99 9.32
N ILE A 136 -1.43 11.88 8.62
CA ILE A 136 -1.10 10.55 9.16
C ILE A 136 0.39 10.47 9.50
N MET A 137 1.25 10.86 8.56
CA MET A 137 2.71 10.88 8.73
C MET A 137 3.12 11.80 9.88
N PHE A 138 2.51 12.97 10.01
CA PHE A 138 2.77 13.91 11.10
C PHE A 138 2.45 13.30 12.47
N ALA A 139 1.28 12.66 12.61
CA ALA A 139 0.89 12.00 13.85
C ALA A 139 1.82 10.82 14.21
N GLU A 140 2.23 10.04 13.21
CA GLU A 140 3.17 8.94 13.37
C GLU A 140 4.57 9.44 13.77
N GLU A 141 5.09 10.47 13.12
CA GLU A 141 6.37 11.09 13.48
C GLU A 141 6.34 11.72 14.87
N ALA A 142 5.23 12.35 15.27
CA ALA A 142 5.08 12.86 16.62
C ALA A 142 5.12 11.73 17.67
N PHE A 143 4.53 10.56 17.35
CA PHE A 143 4.64 9.37 18.19
C PHE A 143 6.08 8.84 18.24
N LEU A 144 6.73 8.67 17.10
CA LEU A 144 8.12 8.18 17.01
C LEU A 144 9.10 9.11 17.72
N ARG A 145 8.94 10.43 17.56
CA ARG A 145 9.75 11.44 18.25
C ARG A 145 9.61 11.35 19.76
N ARG A 146 8.39 11.20 20.28
CA ARG A 146 8.15 11.01 21.72
C ARG A 146 8.78 9.73 22.25
N LYS A 147 8.74 8.65 21.46
CA LYS A 147 9.24 7.33 21.87
C LYS A 147 10.76 7.19 21.78
N PHE A 148 11.37 7.65 20.69
CA PHE A 148 12.79 7.40 20.37
C PHE A 148 13.67 8.64 20.49
N GLY A 149 13.09 9.83 20.75
CA GLY A 149 13.83 11.04 21.08
C GLY A 149 14.94 11.38 20.08
N ARG A 150 16.19 11.34 20.55
CA ARG A 150 17.38 11.73 19.77
C ARG A 150 17.62 10.82 18.56
N ASP A 151 17.36 9.52 18.67
CA ASP A 151 17.60 8.56 17.57
C ASP A 151 16.69 8.85 16.39
N PHE A 152 15.41 9.13 16.67
CA PHE A 152 14.47 9.57 15.64
C PHE A 152 14.92 10.89 15.01
N MET A 153 15.37 11.87 15.79
CA MET A 153 15.83 13.16 15.26
C MET A 153 17.06 13.00 14.36
N ALA A 154 18.04 12.18 14.77
CA ALA A 154 19.25 11.93 14.00
C ALA A 154 18.96 11.27 12.64
N TRP A 155 18.06 10.28 12.63
CA TRP A 155 17.60 9.61 11.40
C TRP A 155 16.75 10.54 10.52
N SER A 156 15.73 11.17 11.10
CA SER A 156 14.75 11.98 10.34
C SER A 156 15.32 13.24 9.69
N THR A 157 16.40 13.79 10.25
CA THR A 157 17.10 14.94 9.65
C THR A 157 17.80 14.56 8.34
N GLN A 158 18.22 13.31 8.20
CA GLN A 158 18.95 12.83 7.04
C GLN A 158 18.04 12.20 5.98
N THR A 159 16.89 11.65 6.38
CA THR A 159 16.00 10.88 5.50
C THR A 159 14.73 11.69 5.17
N PRO A 160 14.40 11.89 3.87
CA PRO A 160 13.21 12.64 3.46
C PRO A 160 11.91 11.95 3.89
N ALA A 161 10.85 12.73 4.11
CA ALA A 161 9.56 12.18 4.55
C ALA A 161 8.95 11.21 3.52
N PHE A 162 8.87 11.63 2.26
CA PHE A 162 8.08 10.92 1.23
C PHE A 162 8.78 10.73 -0.12
N LEU A 163 9.46 11.75 -0.65
CA LEU A 163 10.20 11.62 -1.92
C LEU A 163 11.54 10.91 -1.64
N PRO A 164 11.76 9.70 -2.17
CA PRO A 164 12.90 8.88 -1.79
C PRO A 164 14.22 9.43 -2.32
N ARG A 165 15.25 9.46 -1.48
CA ARG A 165 16.61 9.81 -1.88
C ARG A 165 17.44 8.53 -2.04
N LEU A 166 17.36 7.89 -3.20
CA LEU A 166 17.95 6.56 -3.46
C LEU A 166 19.47 6.49 -3.21
N ARG A 167 20.20 7.60 -3.32
CA ARG A 167 21.64 7.69 -3.02
C ARG A 167 21.99 7.40 -1.55
N GLN A 168 21.02 7.45 -0.64
CA GLN A 168 21.22 7.19 0.80
C GLN A 168 20.98 5.71 1.18
N TRP A 169 20.89 4.82 0.20
CA TRP A 169 20.58 3.42 0.46
C TRP A 169 21.57 2.78 1.44
N LYS A 170 21.04 2.25 2.54
CA LYS A 170 21.74 1.38 3.48
C LYS A 170 21.14 -0.01 3.40
N LYS A 171 21.99 -1.03 3.30
CA LYS A 171 21.57 -2.44 3.32
C LYS A 171 20.73 -2.71 4.57
N ALA A 172 19.63 -3.43 4.41
CA ALA A 172 18.77 -3.80 5.52
C ALA A 172 19.50 -4.67 6.55
N GLU A 173 19.31 -4.38 7.83
CA GLU A 173 19.89 -5.13 8.95
C GLU A 173 19.17 -6.45 9.20
N VAL A 174 17.84 -6.43 9.12
CA VAL A 174 16.99 -7.62 9.31
C VAL A 174 16.88 -8.35 7.97
N PRO A 175 17.12 -9.67 7.89
CA PRO A 175 16.95 -10.42 6.65
C PRO A 175 15.48 -10.47 6.19
N MET A 176 15.25 -10.75 4.91
CA MET A 176 13.91 -10.82 4.33
C MET A 176 13.05 -11.94 4.96
N ASP A 177 11.96 -11.56 5.63
CA ASP A 177 10.94 -12.48 6.12
C ASP A 177 9.82 -12.66 5.08
N PHE A 178 9.99 -13.62 4.16
CA PHE A 178 9.01 -13.93 3.12
C PHE A 178 7.63 -14.34 3.69
N PRO A 179 7.52 -15.22 4.72
CA PRO A 179 6.23 -15.53 5.32
C PRO A 179 5.48 -14.30 5.85
N LYS A 180 6.17 -13.33 6.47
CA LYS A 180 5.58 -12.05 6.90
C LYS A 180 5.10 -11.24 5.70
N VAL A 181 5.88 -11.14 4.64
CA VAL A 181 5.51 -10.43 3.41
C VAL A 181 4.26 -11.02 2.77
N ILE A 182 4.23 -12.34 2.53
CA ILE A 182 3.09 -13.02 1.88
C ILE A 182 1.82 -12.78 2.70
N ARG A 183 1.90 -12.91 4.03
CA ARG A 183 0.74 -12.66 4.92
C ARG A 183 0.33 -11.18 4.91
N ALA A 184 1.27 -10.26 4.92
CA ALA A 184 0.98 -8.84 5.03
C ALA A 184 0.42 -8.26 3.72
N GLU A 185 0.94 -8.69 2.57
CA GLU A 185 0.73 -8.02 1.29
C GLU A 185 -0.21 -8.75 0.33
N SER A 186 -0.71 -9.94 0.69
CA SER A 186 -1.69 -10.65 -0.14
C SER A 186 -2.97 -9.87 -0.43
N ALA A 187 -3.40 -8.99 0.48
CA ALA A 187 -4.53 -8.11 0.24
C ALA A 187 -4.21 -7.05 -0.84
N ALA A 188 -2.98 -6.51 -0.86
CA ALA A 188 -2.56 -5.55 -1.88
C ALA A 188 -2.45 -6.23 -3.25
N VAL A 189 -1.89 -7.45 -3.30
CA VAL A 189 -1.87 -8.30 -4.51
C VAL A 189 -3.29 -8.52 -5.04
N ALA A 190 -4.22 -8.91 -4.17
CA ALA A 190 -5.62 -9.12 -4.57
C ALA A 190 -6.27 -7.83 -5.08
N VAL A 191 -5.99 -6.69 -4.46
CA VAL A 191 -6.49 -5.38 -4.93
C VAL A 191 -5.98 -5.07 -6.33
N ILE A 192 -4.69 -5.23 -6.61
CA ILE A 192 -4.13 -5.00 -7.96
C ILE A 192 -4.76 -5.97 -8.96
N ALA A 193 -4.77 -7.26 -8.64
CA ALA A 193 -5.27 -8.30 -9.52
C ALA A 193 -6.77 -8.22 -9.80
N PHE A 194 -7.55 -7.57 -8.92
CA PHE A 194 -8.97 -7.32 -9.13
C PHE A 194 -9.24 -5.98 -9.80
N ALA A 195 -8.60 -4.90 -9.34
CA ALA A 195 -8.91 -3.54 -9.76
C ALA A 195 -8.65 -3.31 -11.25
N PHE A 196 -7.53 -3.83 -11.79
CA PHE A 196 -7.20 -3.65 -13.20
C PHE A 196 -8.21 -4.36 -14.13
N PRO A 197 -8.45 -5.69 -14.02
CA PRO A 197 -9.49 -6.34 -14.82
C PRO A 197 -10.89 -5.76 -14.63
N ALA A 198 -11.23 -5.32 -13.41
CA ALA A 198 -12.53 -4.70 -13.15
C ALA A 198 -12.69 -3.36 -13.85
N LEU A 199 -11.63 -2.55 -13.92
CA LEU A 199 -11.64 -1.29 -14.66
C LEU A 199 -11.76 -1.53 -16.16
N GLU A 200 -10.99 -2.47 -16.70
CA GLU A 200 -11.08 -2.88 -18.11
C GLU A 200 -12.50 -3.34 -18.47
N PHE A 201 -13.09 -4.20 -17.64
CA PHE A 201 -14.48 -4.62 -17.81
C PHE A 201 -15.46 -3.44 -17.81
N VAL A 202 -15.31 -2.50 -16.88
CA VAL A 202 -16.21 -1.32 -16.79
C VAL A 202 -16.05 -0.42 -18.01
N MET A 203 -14.81 -0.21 -18.48
CA MET A 203 -14.52 0.60 -19.66
C MET A 203 -15.08 -0.04 -20.93
N HIS A 204 -14.79 -1.32 -21.19
CA HIS A 204 -15.31 -2.06 -22.35
C HIS A 204 -16.84 -2.16 -22.35
N HIS A 205 -17.44 -2.38 -21.18
CA HIS A 205 -18.90 -2.44 -21.06
C HIS A 205 -19.55 -1.08 -21.38
N ALA A 206 -18.90 0.02 -21.00
CA ALA A 206 -19.39 1.37 -21.27
C ALA A 206 -19.24 1.78 -22.76
N THR A 207 -18.28 1.20 -23.49
CA THR A 207 -18.01 1.52 -24.91
C THR A 207 -18.77 0.65 -25.88
N GLU A 208 -18.57 -0.66 -25.78
CA GLU A 208 -18.96 -1.62 -26.81
C GLU A 208 -20.26 -2.36 -26.45
N GLY A 209 -20.69 -2.28 -25.19
CA GLY A 209 -21.79 -3.09 -24.64
C GLY A 209 -21.48 -4.60 -24.60
N SER A 210 -20.32 -5.02 -25.14
CA SER A 210 -19.81 -6.38 -25.18
C SER A 210 -18.74 -6.59 -24.09
N VAL A 211 -18.59 -7.84 -23.63
CA VAL A 211 -17.80 -8.19 -22.42
C VAL A 211 -16.47 -8.86 -22.80
N ALA A 212 -15.98 -8.65 -24.02
CA ALA A 212 -14.74 -9.30 -24.45
C ALA A 212 -13.54 -8.67 -23.72
N ILE A 213 -13.09 -9.31 -22.63
CA ILE A 213 -11.84 -8.99 -21.94
C ILE A 213 -10.73 -9.89 -22.49
N GLU A 214 -9.53 -9.35 -22.68
CA GLU A 214 -8.35 -10.14 -23.02
C GLU A 214 -8.03 -11.25 -21.99
N ASN A 215 -7.52 -12.39 -22.46
CA ASN A 215 -7.10 -13.53 -21.63
C ASN A 215 -6.04 -13.17 -20.57
N SER A 216 -5.23 -12.14 -20.83
CA SER A 216 -4.19 -11.59 -19.94
C SER A 216 -4.77 -11.13 -18.60
N TRP A 217 -5.94 -10.48 -18.61
CA TRP A 217 -6.60 -9.97 -17.41
C TRP A 217 -7.20 -11.08 -16.54
N TYR A 218 -7.74 -12.14 -17.17
CA TYR A 218 -8.19 -13.32 -16.43
C TYR A 218 -7.03 -14.04 -15.76
N ALA A 219 -5.88 -14.16 -16.44
CA ALA A 219 -4.68 -14.73 -15.84
C ALA A 219 -4.17 -13.91 -14.65
N LEU A 220 -4.18 -12.59 -14.75
CA LEU A 220 -3.83 -11.69 -13.64
C LEU A 220 -4.80 -11.88 -12.45
N LEU A 221 -6.11 -11.88 -12.71
CA LEU A 221 -7.14 -12.11 -11.67
C LEU A 221 -6.95 -13.46 -10.98
N ALA A 222 -6.78 -14.53 -11.76
CA ALA A 222 -6.56 -15.88 -11.25
C ALA A 222 -5.29 -15.94 -10.37
N SER A 223 -4.20 -15.31 -10.81
CA SER A 223 -2.96 -15.26 -10.04
C SER A 223 -3.15 -14.55 -8.69
N GLY A 224 -3.92 -13.46 -8.65
CA GLY A 224 -4.24 -12.74 -7.42
C GLY A 224 -5.11 -13.55 -6.46
N VAL A 225 -6.13 -14.24 -6.98
CA VAL A 225 -7.01 -15.13 -6.20
C VAL A 225 -6.20 -16.26 -5.57
N VAL A 226 -5.33 -16.90 -6.33
CA VAL A 226 -4.45 -17.98 -5.84
C VAL A 226 -3.52 -17.45 -4.75
N LEU A 227 -2.81 -16.35 -4.97
CA LEU A 227 -1.90 -15.76 -3.98
C LEU A 227 -2.64 -15.34 -2.70
N TYR A 228 -3.85 -14.79 -2.83
CA TYR A 228 -4.68 -14.44 -1.69
C TYR A 228 -5.13 -15.68 -0.89
N ALA A 229 -5.56 -16.73 -1.58
CA ALA A 229 -5.95 -18.00 -0.98
C ALA A 229 -4.79 -18.65 -0.22
N VAL A 230 -3.60 -18.72 -0.83
CA VAL A 230 -2.36 -19.23 -0.20
C VAL A 230 -2.06 -18.45 1.08
N ALA A 231 -2.06 -17.13 1.03
CA ALA A 231 -1.81 -16.31 2.22
C ALA A 231 -2.88 -16.48 3.31
N ARG A 232 -4.15 -16.72 2.94
CA ARG A 232 -5.22 -17.04 3.90
C ARG A 232 -5.01 -18.39 4.57
N VAL A 233 -4.57 -19.41 3.83
CA VAL A 233 -4.21 -20.72 4.38
C VAL A 233 -3.04 -20.59 5.35
N MET A 234 -1.96 -19.90 4.96
CA MET A 234 -0.81 -19.64 5.83
C MET A 234 -1.22 -18.95 7.14
N LYS A 235 -2.07 -17.91 7.08
CA LYS A 235 -2.62 -17.23 8.28
C LYS A 235 -3.47 -18.15 9.15
N ARG A 236 -4.19 -19.11 8.57
CA ARG A 236 -4.98 -20.09 9.32
C ARG A 236 -4.06 -21.09 10.02
N GLN A 237 -3.06 -21.63 9.32
CA GLN A 237 -2.10 -22.58 9.88
C GLN A 237 -1.28 -21.97 11.02
N LEU A 238 -0.74 -20.76 10.85
CA LEU A 238 0.03 -20.11 11.92
C LEU A 238 -0.79 -19.87 13.18
N ARG A 239 -2.06 -19.43 13.04
CA ARG A 239 -2.94 -19.23 14.19
C ARG A 239 -3.24 -20.53 14.92
N ARG A 240 -3.35 -21.66 14.21
CA ARG A 240 -3.46 -22.98 14.82
C ARG A 240 -2.19 -23.30 15.60
N TRP A 241 -1.02 -23.10 15.00
CA TRP A 241 0.28 -23.37 15.62
C TRP A 241 0.50 -22.56 16.91
N LEU A 242 0.30 -21.24 16.87
CA LEU A 242 0.37 -20.37 18.05
C LEU A 242 -0.66 -20.69 19.15
N LYS A 243 -1.77 -21.33 18.78
CA LYS A 243 -2.76 -21.84 19.74
C LYS A 243 -2.23 -23.11 20.41
N TYR A 244 -1.66 -24.04 19.64
CA TYR A 244 -1.03 -25.26 20.17
C TYR A 244 0.13 -24.93 21.11
N GLU A 245 1.02 -24.02 20.73
CA GLU A 245 2.17 -23.62 21.54
C GLU A 245 1.73 -23.02 22.90
N ARG A 246 0.69 -22.18 22.90
CA ARG A 246 0.09 -21.66 24.13
C ARG A 246 -0.54 -22.74 25.00
N ILE A 247 -1.19 -23.74 24.40
CA ILE A 247 -1.76 -24.87 25.14
C ILE A 247 -0.63 -25.70 25.77
N LEU A 248 0.45 -25.99 25.03
CA LEU A 248 1.60 -26.75 25.53
C LEU A 248 2.32 -26.01 26.66
N TYR A 249 2.56 -24.71 26.52
CA TYR A 249 3.14 -23.88 27.58
C TYR A 249 2.26 -23.83 28.84
N ALA A 250 0.94 -23.77 28.68
CA ALA A 250 0.01 -23.79 29.81
C ALA A 250 -0.07 -25.17 30.48
N ALA A 251 0.11 -26.26 29.73
CA ALA A 251 0.13 -27.63 30.26
C ALA A 251 1.46 -28.01 30.93
N ALA A 252 2.55 -27.31 30.61
CA ALA A 252 3.87 -27.52 31.19
C ALA A 252 4.12 -26.72 32.50
N LYS A 253 3.13 -25.96 32.96
CA LYS A 253 3.17 -25.14 34.17
C LYS A 253 2.25 -25.72 35.24
#